data_AF-A0A7V2EEQ9-F1
#
_entry.id   AF-A0A7V2EEQ9-F1
#
_cell.length_a   1.000
_cell.length_b   1.000
_cell.length_c   1.000
_cell.angle_alpha   90.00
_cell.angle_beta   90.00
_cell.angle_gamma   90.00
#
_symmetry.space_group_name_H-M   'P 1'
#
loop_
_entity.id
_entity.type
_entity.pdbx_description
1 polymer ?
#
loop_
_entity_poly.entity_id
_entity_poly.type
_entity_poly.pdbx_seq_one_letter_code
_entity_poly.pdbx_strand_id
1 'polypeptide(L)'
;IDKQAHMLDAERMLWEVYNLDQALKVALEFAEKTNSDGNPTNDTLVILTADHETGGLVLPGVTDPSRMGTRDQVGTYDRMGFPEAADANGDGYPDNPDPEKKLVIHFGGAPDHFDDFRSQPRPVAPAKAGDDRKVHANPEKDGQTGVLYTGVSEVTVPEHGYAPDRGVHTGVDVPLLALGPGSERLTGVRDNTEIFFAILQALAPKP
;
A
#
# COMPACT_ATOMS: atom_id res chain seq x y z
N ILE A 1 -2.31 -6.13 0.36
CA ILE A 1 -1.66 -4.80 0.57
C ILE A 1 -0.58 -4.87 1.67
N ASP A 2 -0.95 -4.93 2.95
CA ASP A 2 -0.03 -4.92 4.11
C ASP A 2 1.19 -5.86 3.98
N LYS A 3 0.94 -7.15 3.70
CA LYS A 3 2.00 -8.16 3.54
C LYS A 3 3.05 -7.77 2.49
N GLN A 4 2.65 -7.11 1.42
CA GLN A 4 3.57 -6.68 0.36
C GLN A 4 4.33 -5.41 0.77
N ALA A 5 3.67 -4.50 1.50
CA ALA A 5 4.33 -3.35 2.10
C ALA A 5 5.42 -3.76 3.11
N HIS A 6 5.18 -4.78 3.94
CA HIS A 6 6.21 -5.37 4.80
C HIS A 6 7.43 -5.90 4.02
N MET A 7 7.22 -6.39 2.80
CA MET A 7 8.29 -6.92 1.94
C MET A 7 9.01 -5.82 1.13
N LEU A 8 8.60 -4.56 1.31
CA LEU A 8 9.03 -3.42 0.48
C LEU A 8 8.85 -3.74 -1.01
N ASP A 9 7.75 -4.42 -1.36
CA ASP A 9 7.41 -4.78 -2.74
C ASP A 9 6.35 -3.80 -3.23
N ALA A 10 6.82 -2.61 -3.63
CA ALA A 10 5.98 -1.50 -4.07
C ALA A 10 5.03 -1.92 -5.20
N GLU A 11 5.54 -2.67 -6.18
CA GLU A 11 4.73 -3.11 -7.31
C GLU A 11 3.61 -4.02 -6.83
N ARG A 12 3.91 -5.14 -6.16
CA ARG A 12 2.85 -6.05 -5.71
C ARG A 12 1.89 -5.38 -4.73
N MET A 13 2.38 -4.47 -3.90
CA MET A 13 1.53 -3.70 -2.99
C MET A 13 0.53 -2.84 -3.78
N LEU A 14 0.96 -2.17 -4.85
CA LEU A 14 0.08 -1.40 -5.72
C LEU A 14 -0.93 -2.29 -6.47
N TRP A 15 -0.52 -3.46 -6.96
CA TRP A 15 -1.44 -4.44 -7.55
C TRP A 15 -2.52 -4.92 -6.57
N GLU A 16 -2.17 -5.07 -5.30
CA GLU A 16 -3.15 -5.39 -4.27
C GLU A 16 -4.12 -4.25 -3.99
N VAL A 17 -3.71 -2.99 -4.18
CA VAL A 17 -4.61 -1.83 -4.14
C VAL A 17 -5.56 -1.83 -5.33
N TYR A 18 -5.09 -2.15 -6.54
CA TYR A 18 -5.97 -2.32 -7.71
C TYR A 18 -6.99 -3.44 -7.48
N ASN A 19 -6.58 -4.57 -6.90
CA ASN A 19 -7.50 -5.65 -6.54
C ASN A 19 -8.58 -5.19 -5.55
N LEU A 20 -8.22 -4.37 -4.55
CA LEU A 20 -9.17 -3.80 -3.60
C LEU A 20 -10.14 -2.82 -4.28
N ASP A 21 -9.65 -2.00 -5.22
CA ASP A 21 -10.49 -1.09 -6.02
C ASP A 21 -11.54 -1.85 -6.84
N GLN A 22 -11.15 -2.95 -7.50
CA GLN A 22 -12.09 -3.81 -8.22
C GLN A 22 -13.12 -4.46 -7.28
N ALA A 23 -12.71 -4.89 -6.08
CA ALA A 23 -13.65 -5.43 -5.09
C ALA A 23 -14.62 -4.36 -4.56
N LEU A 24 -14.12 -3.15 -4.33
CA LEU A 24 -14.93 -2.01 -3.90
C LEU A 24 -15.99 -1.66 -4.95
N LYS A 25 -15.62 -1.67 -6.24
CA LYS A 25 -16.57 -1.45 -7.34
C LYS A 25 -17.78 -2.39 -7.25
N VAL A 26 -17.57 -3.67 -6.98
CA VAL A 26 -18.67 -4.65 -6.81
C VAL A 26 -19.58 -4.27 -5.63
N ALA A 27 -19.00 -3.85 -4.50
CA ALA A 27 -19.78 -3.41 -3.34
C ALA A 27 -20.59 -2.14 -3.62
N LEU A 28 -20.01 -1.18 -4.36
CA LEU A 28 -20.69 0.05 -4.75
C LEU A 28 -21.83 -0.21 -5.74
N GLU A 29 -21.63 -1.06 -6.74
CA GLU A 29 -22.69 -1.46 -7.69
C GLU A 29 -23.84 -2.19 -6.99
N PHE A 30 -23.54 -3.01 -5.97
CA PHE A 30 -24.57 -3.65 -5.15
C PHE A 30 -25.36 -2.60 -4.36
N ALA A 31 -24.66 -1.68 -3.70
CA ALA A 31 -25.27 -0.62 -2.92
C ALA A 31 -26.10 0.35 -3.78
N GLU A 32 -25.66 0.66 -5.00
CA GLU A 32 -26.44 1.48 -5.94
C GLU A 32 -27.78 0.83 -6.24
N LYS A 33 -27.79 -0.48 -6.54
CA LYS A 33 -29.02 -1.22 -6.86
C LYS A 33 -29.98 -1.26 -5.69
N THR A 34 -29.49 -1.59 -4.49
CA THR A 34 -30.35 -1.71 -3.31
C THR A 34 -30.83 -0.36 -2.80
N ASN A 35 -29.99 0.68 -2.82
CA ASN A 35 -30.37 2.01 -2.33
C ASN A 35 -31.31 2.77 -3.29
N SER A 36 -31.54 2.27 -4.51
CA SER A 36 -32.36 2.93 -5.53
C SER A 36 -33.60 2.14 -5.96
N ASP A 37 -33.80 0.92 -5.45
CA ASP A 37 -34.93 0.06 -5.84
C ASP A 37 -36.28 0.44 -5.18
N GLY A 38 -36.26 1.41 -4.27
CA GLY A 38 -37.44 1.90 -3.54
C GLY A 38 -37.87 1.02 -2.37
N ASN A 39 -37.11 -0.03 -2.02
CA ASN A 39 -37.33 -0.87 -0.86
C ASN A 39 -36.43 -0.43 0.32
N PRO A 40 -36.93 0.36 1.29
CA PRO A 40 -36.10 0.87 2.38
C PRO A 40 -35.66 -0.20 3.40
N THR A 41 -35.91 -1.48 3.15
CA THR A 41 -35.56 -2.61 4.04
C THR A 41 -34.30 -3.36 3.60
N ASN A 42 -33.77 -3.08 2.40
CA ASN A 42 -32.55 -3.69 1.88
C ASN A 42 -31.45 -2.68 1.53
N ASP A 43 -31.64 -1.40 1.87
CA ASP A 43 -30.61 -0.37 1.72
C ASP A 43 -29.27 -0.84 2.30
N THR A 44 -28.19 -0.44 1.64
CA THR A 44 -26.82 -0.86 1.93
C THR A 44 -25.93 0.32 2.31
N LEU A 45 -25.26 0.18 3.45
CA LEU A 45 -24.14 1.03 3.87
C LEU A 45 -22.83 0.35 3.47
N VAL A 46 -22.00 1.05 2.69
CA VAL A 46 -20.63 0.64 2.36
C VAL A 46 -19.66 1.46 3.19
N ILE A 47 -18.72 0.79 3.86
CA ILE A 47 -17.64 1.42 4.62
C ILE A 47 -16.32 0.86 4.10
N LEU A 48 -15.38 1.74 3.72
CA LEU A 48 -14.01 1.38 3.38
C LEU A 48 -13.05 2.14 4.29
N THR A 49 -12.12 1.41 4.90
CA THR A 49 -11.03 1.99 5.70
C THR A 49 -9.86 1.01 5.73
N ALA A 50 -8.78 1.39 6.41
CA ALA A 50 -7.69 0.50 6.76
C ALA A 50 -7.66 0.24 8.26
N ASP A 51 -7.01 -0.83 8.68
CA ASP A 51 -6.67 -1.10 10.08
C ASP A 51 -5.42 -0.31 10.51
N HIS A 52 -4.45 -0.14 9.60
CA HIS A 52 -3.25 0.69 9.78
C HIS A 52 -2.55 1.00 8.45
N GLU A 53 -1.55 1.89 8.48
CA GLU A 53 -0.57 2.05 7.39
C GLU A 53 0.65 1.17 7.66
N THR A 54 1.29 0.70 6.59
CA THR A 54 2.50 -0.11 6.67
C THR A 54 3.59 0.42 5.75
N GLY A 55 4.78 0.64 6.32
CA GLY A 55 6.01 0.94 5.61
C GLY A 55 6.39 2.42 5.55
N GLY A 56 5.54 3.34 6.02
CA GLY A 56 5.82 4.77 5.98
C GLY A 56 6.01 5.26 4.54
N LEU A 57 5.01 4.99 3.71
CA LEU A 57 5.06 5.18 2.27
C LEU A 57 5.23 6.66 1.89
N VAL A 58 6.16 6.92 0.98
CA VAL A 58 6.37 8.24 0.37
C VAL A 58 6.47 8.13 -1.15
N LEU A 59 6.03 9.20 -1.83
CA LEU A 59 6.07 9.32 -3.29
C LEU A 59 7.10 10.41 -3.68
N PRO A 60 8.41 10.08 -3.70
CA PRO A 60 9.45 11.09 -3.85
C PRO A 60 9.65 11.59 -5.29
N GLY A 61 9.14 10.87 -6.29
CA GLY A 61 9.38 11.23 -7.69
C GLY A 61 9.05 10.13 -8.68
N VAL A 62 9.72 10.19 -9.83
CA VAL A 62 9.54 9.30 -10.97
C VAL A 62 10.90 8.75 -11.40
N THR A 63 10.95 7.49 -11.84
CA THR A 63 12.21 6.85 -12.25
C THR A 63 12.83 7.51 -13.49
N ASP A 64 14.15 7.69 -13.46
CA ASP A 64 15.01 8.02 -14.59
C ASP A 64 15.91 6.80 -14.91
N PRO A 65 15.55 5.98 -15.92
CA PRO A 65 16.27 4.74 -16.22
C PRO A 65 17.71 4.98 -16.69
N SER A 66 18.03 6.20 -17.15
CA SER A 66 19.40 6.55 -17.55
C SER A 66 20.37 6.65 -16.36
N ARG A 67 19.84 6.71 -15.13
CA ARG A 67 20.60 6.86 -13.87
C ARG A 67 20.42 5.68 -12.93
N MET A 68 19.96 4.54 -13.44
CA MET A 68 19.73 3.33 -12.66
C MET A 68 20.97 2.91 -11.88
N GLY A 69 20.78 2.42 -10.66
CA GLY A 69 21.86 2.08 -9.73
C GLY A 69 22.47 3.29 -9.00
N THR A 70 21.85 4.48 -9.11
CA THR A 70 22.22 5.68 -8.35
C THR A 70 20.99 6.31 -7.71
N ARG A 71 21.18 7.10 -6.64
CA ARG A 71 20.08 7.85 -6.01
C ARG A 71 19.40 8.82 -6.97
N ASP A 72 20.12 9.31 -7.97
CA ASP A 72 19.60 10.22 -8.99
C ASP A 72 18.57 9.55 -9.93
N GLN A 73 18.42 8.22 -9.87
CA GLN A 73 17.33 7.48 -10.51
C GLN A 73 15.97 8.00 -10.05
N VAL A 74 15.84 8.49 -8.82
CA VAL A 74 14.60 9.13 -8.35
C VAL A 74 14.60 10.59 -8.80
N GLY A 75 14.02 10.86 -9.96
CA GLY A 75 13.90 12.20 -10.50
C GLY A 75 12.72 12.95 -9.87
N THR A 76 12.88 14.25 -9.66
CA THR A 76 11.79 15.11 -9.19
C THR A 76 10.67 15.20 -10.21
N TYR A 77 9.44 15.45 -9.74
CA TYR A 77 8.28 15.63 -10.61
C TYR A 77 8.48 16.76 -11.64
N ASP A 78 9.15 17.85 -11.26
CA ASP A 78 9.47 18.97 -12.15
C ASP A 78 10.39 18.56 -13.32
N ARG A 79 11.37 17.68 -13.05
CA ARG A 79 12.33 17.20 -14.06
C ARG A 79 11.73 16.12 -14.95
N MET A 80 10.99 15.17 -14.35
CA MET A 80 10.56 13.95 -15.03
C MET A 80 9.16 14.04 -15.64
N GLY A 81 8.34 14.97 -15.13
CA GLY A 81 6.92 15.08 -15.47
C GLY A 81 6.09 13.99 -14.78
N PHE A 82 4.99 13.63 -15.42
CA PHE A 82 4.04 12.64 -14.91
C PHE A 82 4.52 11.20 -15.15
N PRO A 83 4.21 10.27 -14.24
CA PRO A 83 4.45 8.85 -14.46
C PRO A 83 3.56 8.30 -15.58
N GLU A 84 4.02 7.23 -16.20
CA GLU A 84 3.30 6.43 -17.18
C GLU A 84 2.50 5.35 -16.46
N ALA A 85 1.22 5.22 -16.82
CA ALA A 85 0.31 4.21 -16.28
C ALA A 85 -0.79 3.91 -17.31
N ALA A 86 -0.39 3.40 -18.48
CA ALA A 86 -1.35 3.05 -19.53
C ALA A 86 -2.13 1.78 -19.14
N ASP A 87 -3.44 1.84 -19.34
CA ASP A 87 -4.36 0.71 -19.32
C ASP A 87 -5.16 0.77 -20.64
N ALA A 88 -4.54 0.31 -21.72
CA ALA A 88 -5.12 0.34 -23.05
C ALA A 88 -6.23 -0.70 -23.23
N ASN A 89 -6.21 -1.76 -22.41
CA ASN A 89 -7.15 -2.86 -22.48
C ASN A 89 -8.43 -2.60 -21.63
N GLY A 90 -8.37 -1.66 -20.68
CA GLY A 90 -9.48 -1.21 -19.86
C GLY A 90 -9.87 -2.17 -18.74
N ASP A 91 -8.98 -3.06 -18.31
CA ASP A 91 -9.23 -4.04 -17.26
C ASP A 91 -9.01 -3.50 -15.84
N GLY A 92 -8.55 -2.25 -15.71
CA GLY A 92 -8.32 -1.59 -14.44
C GLY A 92 -6.91 -1.77 -13.89
N TYR A 93 -6.00 -2.41 -14.65
CA TYR A 93 -4.61 -2.61 -14.28
C TYR A 93 -3.65 -1.98 -15.30
N PRO A 94 -2.47 -1.48 -14.88
CA PRO A 94 -1.47 -1.02 -15.82
C PRO A 94 -0.98 -2.16 -16.74
N ASP A 95 -0.90 -1.90 -18.05
CA ASP A 95 -0.42 -2.87 -19.04
C ASP A 95 1.07 -3.22 -18.86
N ASN A 96 1.84 -2.29 -18.29
CA ASN A 96 3.26 -2.46 -18.01
C ASN A 96 3.54 -2.10 -16.54
N PRO A 97 3.95 -3.05 -15.69
CA PRO A 97 4.34 -2.76 -14.30
C PRO A 97 5.67 -2.01 -14.19
N ASP A 98 6.46 -1.98 -15.26
CA ASP A 98 7.79 -1.34 -15.30
C ASP A 98 7.93 -0.35 -16.47
N PRO A 99 7.12 0.73 -16.50
CA PRO A 99 7.28 1.78 -17.50
C PRO A 99 8.63 2.50 -17.37
N GLU A 100 9.01 3.31 -18.35
CA GLU A 100 10.25 4.09 -18.26
C GLU A 100 10.14 5.16 -17.18
N LYS A 101 8.99 5.84 -17.14
CA LYS A 101 8.63 6.83 -16.12
C LYS A 101 7.69 6.22 -15.09
N LYS A 102 8.24 5.43 -14.18
CA LYS A 102 7.47 4.81 -13.10
C LYS A 102 7.36 5.72 -11.89
N LEU A 103 6.17 5.80 -11.29
CA LEU A 103 6.00 6.44 -9.99
C LEU A 103 6.85 5.70 -8.96
N VAL A 104 7.74 6.42 -8.27
CA VAL A 104 8.53 5.84 -7.19
C VAL A 104 7.67 5.79 -5.93
N ILE A 105 7.56 4.59 -5.36
CA ILE A 105 7.00 4.35 -4.04
C ILE A 105 8.17 3.91 -3.15
N HIS A 106 8.48 4.70 -2.13
CA HIS A 106 9.57 4.43 -1.20
C HIS A 106 9.02 4.24 0.22
N PHE A 107 9.75 3.48 1.03
CA PHE A 107 9.32 3.07 2.37
C PHE A 107 10.25 3.65 3.43
N GLY A 108 9.74 4.54 4.27
CA GLY A 108 10.50 5.14 5.37
C GLY A 108 10.68 4.23 6.59
N GLY A 109 9.70 3.35 6.86
CA GLY A 109 9.71 2.41 7.98
C GLY A 109 10.30 1.06 7.59
N ALA A 110 11.58 1.04 7.20
CA ALA A 110 12.24 -0.13 6.59
C ALA A 110 13.59 -0.47 7.26
N PRO A 111 14.08 -1.72 7.12
CA PRO A 111 15.49 -2.07 7.36
C PRO A 111 16.39 -1.58 6.21
N ASP A 112 17.70 -1.76 6.36
CA ASP A 112 18.63 -1.61 5.24
C ASP A 112 18.22 -2.53 4.08
N HIS A 113 18.11 -1.99 2.87
CA HIS A 113 17.67 -2.74 1.69
C HIS A 113 18.23 -2.14 0.41
N PHE A 114 18.30 -2.95 -0.65
CA PHE A 114 18.51 -2.44 -2.00
C PHE A 114 17.17 -2.20 -2.68
N ASP A 115 17.12 -1.17 -3.53
CA ASP A 115 15.94 -0.87 -4.36
C ASP A 115 16.39 -0.30 -5.71
N ASP A 116 15.83 -0.85 -6.79
CA ASP A 116 15.94 -0.34 -8.16
C ASP A 116 14.58 0.14 -8.72
N PHE A 117 13.55 0.09 -7.89
CA PHE A 117 12.16 0.46 -8.16
C PHE A 117 11.47 -0.36 -9.27
N ARG A 118 12.06 -1.49 -9.69
CA ARG A 118 11.47 -2.40 -10.68
C ARG A 118 10.64 -3.50 -10.03
N SER A 119 9.78 -4.12 -10.82
CA SER A 119 8.97 -5.25 -10.37
C SER A 119 9.84 -6.49 -10.14
N GLN A 120 9.49 -7.26 -9.10
CA GLN A 120 10.14 -8.53 -8.81
C GLN A 120 9.29 -9.69 -9.35
N PRO A 121 9.88 -10.75 -9.95
CA PRO A 121 9.12 -11.90 -10.45
C PRO A 121 8.49 -12.73 -9.31
N ARG A 122 9.06 -12.67 -8.11
CA ARG A 122 8.53 -13.28 -6.88
C ARG A 122 8.79 -12.36 -5.68
N PRO A 123 8.06 -12.48 -4.57
CA PRO A 123 8.42 -11.78 -3.34
C PRO A 123 9.85 -12.17 -2.89
N VAL A 124 10.65 -11.18 -2.53
CA VAL A 124 12.00 -11.33 -1.99
C VAL A 124 12.13 -10.46 -0.73
N ALA A 125 12.62 -11.04 0.37
CA ALA A 125 12.79 -10.29 1.61
C ALA A 125 13.80 -9.15 1.42
N PRO A 126 13.53 -7.96 1.96
CA PRO A 126 14.39 -6.79 1.78
C PRO A 126 15.70 -6.89 2.55
N ALA A 127 15.65 -7.55 3.69
CA ALA A 127 16.81 -7.83 4.52
C ALA A 127 16.76 -9.29 5.02
N LYS A 128 17.86 -9.74 5.63
CA LYS A 128 17.96 -11.06 6.26
C LYS A 128 18.91 -11.03 7.45
N ALA A 129 18.64 -11.88 8.44
CA ALA A 129 19.58 -12.11 9.54
C ALA A 129 20.85 -12.83 9.04
N GLY A 130 22.01 -12.36 9.47
CA GLY A 130 23.30 -13.00 9.28
C GLY A 130 23.74 -13.80 10.50
N ASP A 131 24.80 -14.59 10.33
CA ASP A 131 25.40 -15.40 11.40
C ASP A 131 25.98 -14.55 12.55
N ASP A 132 26.20 -13.26 12.31
CA ASP A 132 26.64 -12.27 13.29
C ASP A 132 25.51 -11.71 14.17
N ARG A 133 24.31 -12.28 14.06
CA ARG A 133 23.07 -11.81 14.72
C ARG A 133 22.73 -10.36 14.37
N LYS A 134 23.07 -9.94 13.15
CA LYS A 134 22.63 -8.66 12.59
C LYS A 134 21.77 -8.87 11.36
N VAL A 135 20.89 -7.93 11.10
CA VAL A 135 20.10 -7.84 9.88
C VAL A 135 20.92 -7.08 8.83
N HIS A 136 21.01 -7.65 7.63
CA HIS A 136 21.73 -7.08 6.49
C HIS A 136 20.78 -6.97 5.30
N ALA A 137 20.95 -5.93 4.49
CA ALA A 137 20.27 -5.82 3.21
C ALA A 137 20.46 -7.10 2.39
N ASN A 138 19.38 -7.63 1.83
CA ASN A 138 19.42 -8.89 1.11
C ASN A 138 19.84 -8.64 -0.35
N PRO A 139 21.04 -9.05 -0.79
CA PRO A 139 21.50 -8.79 -2.17
C PRO A 139 20.69 -9.52 -3.23
N GLU A 140 19.87 -10.52 -2.85
CA GLU A 140 18.92 -11.16 -3.79
C GLU A 140 17.76 -10.25 -4.17
N LYS A 141 17.40 -9.27 -3.33
CA LYS A 141 16.48 -8.20 -3.68
C LYS A 141 17.31 -7.05 -4.21
N ASP A 142 17.30 -6.83 -5.51
CA ASP A 142 17.86 -5.64 -6.18
C ASP A 142 19.35 -5.34 -5.92
N GLY A 143 20.12 -6.26 -5.32
CA GLY A 143 21.52 -5.99 -4.97
C GLY A 143 22.47 -5.86 -6.17
N GLN A 144 22.04 -6.28 -7.37
CA GLN A 144 22.83 -6.17 -8.60
C GLN A 144 22.59 -4.86 -9.36
N THR A 145 21.41 -4.27 -9.21
CA THR A 145 20.88 -3.16 -10.03
C THR A 145 20.50 -1.93 -9.22
N GLY A 146 20.19 -2.12 -7.94
CA GLY A 146 19.64 -1.12 -7.04
C GLY A 146 20.68 -0.42 -6.17
N VAL A 147 20.19 0.58 -5.46
CA VAL A 147 20.96 1.39 -4.52
C VAL A 147 20.71 0.88 -3.11
N LEU A 148 21.76 0.83 -2.28
CA LEU A 148 21.59 0.60 -0.85
C LEU A 148 20.93 1.83 -0.19
N TYR A 149 19.75 1.62 0.37
CA TYR A 149 19.10 2.54 1.29
C TYR A 149 19.29 2.04 2.72
N THR A 150 19.79 2.92 3.59
CA THR A 150 19.90 2.65 5.02
C THR A 150 18.54 2.87 5.67
N GLY A 151 18.06 1.87 6.39
CA GLY A 151 16.79 1.88 7.08
C GLY A 151 16.84 2.56 8.44
N VAL A 152 15.72 2.48 9.15
CA VAL A 152 15.53 2.99 10.52
C VAL A 152 15.27 1.89 11.53
N SER A 153 15.02 0.65 11.07
CA SER A 153 14.83 -0.51 11.92
C SER A 153 16.11 -0.90 12.67
N GLU A 154 15.95 -1.53 13.83
CA GLU A 154 17.07 -2.08 14.59
C GLU A 154 17.86 -3.09 13.73
N VAL A 155 19.19 -3.08 13.85
CA VAL A 155 20.06 -4.00 13.11
C VAL A 155 20.29 -5.29 13.91
N THR A 156 20.23 -5.25 15.23
CA THR A 156 20.47 -6.42 16.09
C THR A 156 19.28 -7.38 16.07
N VAL A 157 19.56 -8.67 15.88
CA VAL A 157 18.55 -9.72 16.02
C VAL A 157 18.31 -10.01 17.51
N PRO A 158 17.08 -9.81 18.03
CA PRO A 158 16.79 -9.99 19.45
C PRO A 158 16.97 -11.45 19.88
N GLU A 159 17.25 -11.68 21.16
CA GLU A 159 17.37 -13.04 21.72
C GLU A 159 16.03 -13.79 21.71
N HIS A 160 14.93 -13.05 21.86
CA HIS A 160 13.58 -13.54 21.76
C HIS A 160 12.79 -12.64 20.81
N GLY A 161 12.20 -13.22 19.77
CA GLY A 161 11.41 -12.49 18.78
C GLY A 161 11.86 -12.74 17.34
N TYR A 162 11.32 -11.95 16.42
CA TYR A 162 11.63 -12.02 15.01
C TYR A 162 12.78 -11.07 14.66
N ALA A 163 13.54 -11.41 13.61
CA ALA A 163 14.50 -10.47 13.05
C ALA A 163 13.74 -9.27 12.46
N PRO A 164 14.21 -8.02 12.67
CA PRO A 164 13.63 -6.81 12.09
C PRO A 164 14.00 -6.67 10.59
N ASP A 165 13.66 -7.69 9.79
CA ASP A 165 14.09 -7.86 8.41
C ASP A 165 13.07 -7.39 7.36
N ARG A 166 12.03 -6.67 7.80
CA ARG A 166 10.88 -6.21 7.01
C ARG A 166 10.46 -4.81 7.41
N GLY A 167 9.64 -4.18 6.56
CA GLY A 167 8.98 -2.92 6.89
C GLY A 167 8.11 -3.05 8.14
N VAL A 168 7.71 -1.93 8.74
CA VAL A 168 6.89 -1.91 9.96
C VAL A 168 5.61 -1.09 9.76
N HIS A 169 4.62 -1.27 10.62
CA HIS A 169 3.44 -0.41 10.64
C HIS A 169 3.81 1.01 11.04
N THR A 170 3.00 1.99 10.64
CA THR A 170 3.08 3.36 11.17
C THR A 170 1.79 3.79 11.85
N GLY A 171 1.89 4.84 12.67
CA GLY A 171 0.77 5.37 13.47
C GLY A 171 0.03 6.54 12.81
N VAL A 172 0.06 6.65 11.48
CA VAL A 172 -0.71 7.69 10.78
C VAL A 172 -2.20 7.35 10.80
N ASP A 173 -3.04 8.38 10.92
CA ASP A 173 -4.49 8.23 10.70
C ASP A 173 -4.74 7.71 9.27
N VAL A 174 -5.71 6.82 9.13
CA VAL A 174 -6.06 6.19 7.84
C VAL A 174 -7.37 6.75 7.28
N PRO A 175 -7.55 6.74 5.95
CA PRO A 175 -8.80 7.18 5.34
C PRO A 175 -10.00 6.34 5.80
N LEU A 176 -11.13 7.01 5.99
CA LEU A 176 -12.43 6.41 6.23
C LEU A 176 -13.42 6.96 5.20
N LEU A 177 -13.98 6.06 4.39
CA LEU A 177 -15.00 6.35 3.39
C LEU A 177 -16.28 5.62 3.78
N ALA A 178 -17.42 6.30 3.69
CA ALA A 178 -18.71 5.69 3.92
C ALA A 178 -19.74 6.22 2.90
N LEU A 179 -20.59 5.32 2.39
CA LEU A 179 -21.64 5.64 1.43
C LEU A 179 -22.92 4.86 1.75
N GLY A 180 -24.07 5.53 1.62
CA GLY A 180 -25.39 4.94 1.89
C GLY A 180 -25.98 5.42 3.21
N PRO A 181 -27.16 4.91 3.60
CA PRO A 181 -27.84 5.35 4.82
C PRO A 181 -27.00 5.15 6.09
N GLY A 182 -26.90 6.18 6.92
CA GLY A 182 -26.10 6.15 8.16
C GLY A 182 -24.64 6.59 7.98
N SER A 183 -24.17 6.79 6.74
CA SER A 183 -22.80 7.24 6.45
C SER A 183 -22.44 8.59 7.06
N GLU A 184 -23.43 9.47 7.33
CA GLU A 184 -23.22 10.76 7.99
C GLU A 184 -22.56 10.64 9.37
N ARG A 185 -22.73 9.48 10.04
CA ARG A 185 -22.13 9.16 11.34
C ARG A 185 -20.63 8.92 11.29
N LEU A 186 -20.08 8.70 10.09
CA LEU A 186 -18.67 8.38 9.86
C LEU A 186 -17.90 9.56 9.24
N THR A 187 -18.49 10.76 9.25
CA THR A 187 -17.81 11.99 8.83
C THR A 187 -16.86 12.50 9.92
N GLY A 188 -15.80 13.19 9.51
CA GLY A 188 -14.79 13.78 10.40
C GLY A 188 -13.71 12.79 10.83
N VAL A 189 -13.00 13.12 11.92
CA VAL A 189 -12.01 12.23 12.55
C VAL A 189 -12.73 11.27 13.49
N ARG A 190 -12.43 9.98 13.36
CA ARG A 190 -13.08 8.90 14.12
C ARG A 190 -12.05 7.95 14.70
N ASP A 191 -12.29 7.52 15.93
CA ASP A 191 -11.62 6.35 16.47
C ASP A 191 -12.16 5.08 15.79
N ASN A 192 -11.31 4.07 15.58
CA ASN A 192 -11.71 2.85 14.89
C ASN A 192 -12.82 2.09 15.63
N THR A 193 -12.95 2.25 16.95
CA THR A 193 -14.03 1.65 17.73
C THR A 193 -15.40 2.25 17.41
N GLU A 194 -15.46 3.49 16.92
CA GLU A 194 -16.72 4.13 16.50
C GLU A 194 -17.32 3.44 15.26
N ILE A 195 -16.47 2.86 14.40
CA ILE A 195 -16.91 2.13 13.19
C ILE A 195 -17.74 0.91 13.59
N PHE A 196 -17.33 0.19 14.63
CA PHE A 196 -18.09 -0.95 15.16
C PHE A 196 -19.52 -0.54 15.55
N PHE A 197 -19.67 0.58 16.26
CA PHE A 197 -21.00 1.06 16.68
C PHE A 197 -21.83 1.56 15.50
N ALA A 198 -21.21 2.16 14.48
CA ALA A 198 -21.92 2.55 13.26
C ALA A 198 -22.47 1.32 12.52
N ILE A 199 -21.69 0.23 12.43
CA ILE A 199 -22.14 -1.04 11.83
C ILE A 199 -23.33 -1.61 12.60
N LEU A 200 -23.27 -1.64 13.94
CA LEU A 200 -24.37 -2.13 14.76
C LEU A 200 -25.66 -1.32 14.57
N GLN A 201 -25.54 0.00 14.44
CA GLN A 201 -26.69 0.88 14.20
C GLN A 201 -27.30 0.66 12.81
N ALA A 202 -26.48 0.43 11.79
CA ALA A 202 -26.95 0.16 10.44
C ALA A 202 -27.74 -1.17 10.35
N LEU A 203 -27.37 -2.15 11.18
CA LEU A 203 -28.03 -3.47 11.25
C LEU A 203 -29.23 -3.52 12.21
N ALA A 204 -29.44 -2.48 13.01
CA ALA A 204 -30.51 -2.47 14.00
C ALA A 204 -31.89 -2.45 13.31
N PRO A 205 -32.88 -3.20 13.81
CA PRO A 205 -34.25 -3.10 13.31
C PRO A 205 -34.74 -1.65 13.42
N LYS A 206 -35.41 -1.15 12.36
CA LYS A 206 -36.10 0.14 12.43
C LYS A 206 -37.20 0.03 13.51
N PRO A 207 -37.30 0.99 14.45
CA PRO A 207 -38.31 1.00 15.50
C PRO A 207 -39.74 1.18 14.95
#